data_AF-A0A850SAC1-F1
#
_entry.id   AF-A0A850SAC1-F1
#
_cell.length_a   1.000
_cell.length_b   1.000
_cell.length_c   1.000
_cell.angle_alpha   90.00
_cell.angle_beta   90.00
_cell.angle_gamma   90.00
#
_symmetry.space_group_name_H-M   'P 1'
#
loop_
_entity.id
_entity.type
_entity.pdbx_description
1 polymer ?
#
loop_
_entity_poly.entity_id
_entity_poly.type
_entity_poly.pdbx_seq_one_letter_code
_entity_poly.pdbx_strand_id
1 'polypeptide(L)'
;MSGQKGEMQVEIETRRAKVMALHSKGITQDEMAKELGVDQATVSRDLQEMRKQSKKVVEQQVTDEALFEFSRWMAGLDQMTRVAWKMAENENSSAIEKLRSLEFLRDCYNARLRMLIGTNDDSNSAQSHVFKMRHESYVYEPDFHFRREKN
;
A
#
# COMPACT_ATOMS: atom_id res chain seq x y z
N MET A 1 29.64 -21.64 -10.72
CA MET A 1 28.56 -20.90 -11.41
C MET A 1 27.82 -19.88 -10.52
N SER A 2 28.05 -19.83 -9.20
CA SER A 2 27.41 -18.85 -8.30
C SER A 2 28.03 -17.43 -8.33
N GLY A 3 29.32 -17.30 -8.66
CA GLY A 3 30.02 -16.01 -8.69
C GLY A 3 29.56 -15.04 -9.79
N GLN A 4 29.41 -15.51 -11.02
CA GLN A 4 29.01 -14.68 -12.18
C GLN A 4 27.62 -14.03 -12.04
N LYS A 5 26.71 -14.68 -11.31
CA LYS A 5 25.34 -14.16 -11.14
C LYS A 5 25.29 -12.97 -10.18
N GLY A 6 26.16 -12.96 -9.16
CA GLY A 6 26.29 -11.84 -8.22
C GLY A 6 26.95 -10.62 -8.84
N GLU A 7 28.02 -10.82 -9.62
CA GLU A 7 28.73 -9.74 -10.32
C GLU A 7 27.83 -9.01 -11.33
N MET A 8 27.06 -9.75 -12.12
CA MET A 8 26.09 -9.18 -13.07
C MET A 8 25.00 -8.36 -12.36
N GLN A 9 24.58 -8.77 -11.17
CA GLN A 9 23.55 -8.08 -10.41
C GLN A 9 24.08 -6.75 -9.84
N VAL A 10 25.31 -6.73 -9.34
CA VAL A 10 26.00 -5.51 -8.88
C VAL A 10 26.18 -4.51 -10.03
N GLU A 11 26.50 -4.97 -11.23
CA GLU A 11 26.66 -4.10 -12.40
C GLU A 11 25.34 -3.41 -12.79
N ILE A 12 24.24 -4.17 -12.79
CA ILE A 12 22.89 -3.63 -13.06
C ILE A 12 22.49 -2.60 -12.00
N GLU A 13 22.71 -2.89 -10.71
CA GLU A 13 22.39 -1.97 -9.61
C GLU A 13 23.22 -0.69 -9.70
N THR A 14 24.51 -0.82 -10.02
CA THR A 14 25.41 0.32 -10.23
C THR A 14 24.94 1.19 -11.40
N ARG A 15 24.52 0.58 -12.52
CA ARG A 15 23.98 1.32 -13.67
C ARG A 15 22.69 2.04 -13.29
N ARG A 16 21.76 1.38 -12.60
CA ARG A 16 20.50 1.97 -12.12
C ARG A 16 20.72 3.16 -11.20
N ALA A 17 21.69 3.08 -10.28
CA ALA A 17 22.05 4.20 -9.41
C ALA A 17 22.52 5.42 -10.23
N LYS A 18 23.34 5.20 -11.27
CA LYS A 18 23.78 6.27 -12.18
C LYS A 18 22.61 6.84 -12.99
N VAL A 19 21.73 5.99 -13.53
CA VAL A 19 20.50 6.42 -14.23
C VAL A 19 19.65 7.32 -13.32
N MET A 20 19.50 6.99 -12.02
CA MET A 20 18.78 7.87 -11.10
C MET A 20 19.47 9.19 -10.81
N ALA A 21 20.79 9.17 -10.65
CA ALA A 21 21.56 10.38 -10.45
C ALA A 21 21.52 11.33 -11.66
N LEU A 22 21.38 10.80 -12.88
CA LEU A 22 21.24 11.60 -14.09
C LEU A 22 19.79 12.08 -14.29
N HIS A 23 18.82 11.19 -14.07
CA HIS A 23 17.41 11.54 -14.16
C HIS A 23 17.01 12.63 -13.15
N SER A 24 17.61 12.64 -11.94
CA SER A 24 17.38 13.70 -10.95
C SER A 24 17.89 15.08 -11.37
N LYS A 25 18.82 15.12 -12.36
CA LYS A 25 19.34 16.35 -12.97
C LYS A 25 18.56 16.78 -14.21
N GLY A 26 17.49 16.07 -14.57
CA GLY A 26 16.67 16.38 -15.76
C GLY A 26 17.27 15.91 -17.08
N ILE A 27 18.31 15.06 -17.06
CA ILE A 27 18.94 14.50 -18.26
C ILE A 27 17.96 13.57 -18.98
N THR A 28 17.87 13.67 -20.31
CA THR A 28 16.97 12.83 -21.11
C THR A 28 17.48 11.39 -21.23
N GLN A 29 16.61 10.44 -21.58
CA GLN A 29 17.01 9.04 -21.71
C GLN A 29 18.04 8.81 -22.82
N ASP A 30 17.97 9.59 -23.91
CA ASP A 30 18.94 9.52 -24.99
C ASP A 30 20.32 10.04 -24.56
N GLU A 31 20.37 11.12 -23.77
CA GLU A 31 21.62 11.63 -23.20
C GLU A 31 22.20 10.67 -22.17
N MET A 32 21.37 10.10 -21.30
CA MET A 32 21.77 9.07 -20.33
C MET A 32 22.34 7.84 -21.05
N ALA A 33 21.71 7.40 -22.13
CA ALA A 33 22.16 6.26 -22.94
C ALA A 33 23.57 6.50 -23.50
N LYS A 34 23.81 7.69 -24.06
CA LYS A 34 25.12 8.11 -24.57
C LYS A 34 26.18 8.19 -23.46
N GLU A 35 25.84 8.79 -22.32
CA GLU A 35 26.76 8.96 -21.19
C GLU A 35 27.15 7.61 -20.56
N LEU A 36 26.22 6.67 -20.50
CA LEU A 36 26.42 5.35 -19.89
C LEU A 36 26.90 4.27 -20.87
N GLY A 37 26.97 4.58 -22.18
CA GLY A 37 27.39 3.62 -23.20
C GLY A 37 26.44 2.44 -23.39
N VAL A 38 25.13 2.66 -23.23
CA VAL A 38 24.09 1.62 -23.35
C VAL A 38 22.97 2.07 -24.29
N ASP A 39 22.16 1.13 -24.76
CA ASP A 39 20.95 1.48 -25.52
C ASP A 39 19.95 2.26 -24.67
N GLN A 40 19.24 3.21 -25.28
CA GLN A 40 18.16 3.95 -24.63
C GLN A 40 17.07 3.00 -24.08
N ALA A 41 16.79 1.89 -24.77
CA ALA A 41 15.86 0.87 -24.28
C ALA A 41 16.30 0.22 -22.96
N THR A 42 17.60 0.16 -22.68
CA THR A 42 18.15 -0.32 -21.40
C THR A 42 17.88 0.70 -20.30
N VAL A 43 18.12 1.99 -20.56
CA VAL A 43 17.78 3.09 -19.63
C VAL A 43 16.28 3.11 -19.31
N SER A 44 15.43 2.96 -20.33
CA SER A 44 13.98 2.89 -20.16
C SER A 44 13.56 1.74 -19.24
N ARG A 45 14.09 0.53 -19.48
CA ARG A 45 13.81 -0.66 -18.64
C ARG A 45 14.28 -0.47 -17.20
N ASP A 46 15.44 0.14 -17.00
CA ASP A 46 15.95 0.45 -15.66
C ASP A 46 15.05 1.45 -14.93
N LEU A 47 14.62 2.54 -15.60
CA LEU A 47 13.67 3.50 -15.03
C LEU A 47 12.33 2.84 -14.67
N GLN A 48 11.83 1.96 -15.53
CA GLN A 48 10.58 1.24 -15.27
C GLN A 48 10.70 0.32 -14.05
N GLU A 49 11.79 -0.45 -13.94
CA GLU A 49 12.01 -1.34 -12.80
C GLU A 49 12.15 -0.54 -11.50
N MET A 50 12.85 0.59 -11.51
CA MET A 50 12.96 1.47 -10.34
C MET A 50 11.60 2.04 -9.93
N ARG A 51 10.76 2.49 -10.87
CA ARG A 51 9.38 2.92 -10.57
C ARG A 51 8.56 1.79 -9.93
N LYS A 52 8.67 0.58 -10.46
CA LYS A 52 7.98 -0.61 -9.91
C LYS A 52 8.43 -0.91 -8.48
N GLN A 53 9.72 -0.82 -8.21
CA GLN A 53 10.29 -1.00 -6.87
C GLN A 53 9.80 0.08 -5.92
N SER A 54 9.84 1.35 -6.32
CA SER A 54 9.30 2.46 -5.52
C SER A 54 7.81 2.29 -5.22
N LYS A 55 7.00 1.89 -6.21
CA LYS A 55 5.58 1.59 -6.03
C LYS A 55 5.37 0.51 -4.98
N LYS A 56 6.12 -0.60 -5.07
CA LYS A 56 6.05 -1.71 -4.11
C LYS A 56 6.41 -1.27 -2.68
N VAL A 57 7.44 -0.43 -2.53
CA VAL A 57 7.83 0.10 -1.21
C VAL A 57 6.72 0.95 -0.61
N VAL A 58 6.14 1.86 -1.40
CA VAL A 58 5.01 2.70 -0.96
C VAL A 58 3.78 1.85 -0.62
N GLU A 59 3.42 0.88 -1.46
CA GLU A 59 2.32 -0.05 -1.21
C GLU A 59 2.51 -0.82 0.10
N GLN A 60 3.74 -1.30 0.35
CA GLN A 60 4.06 -2.00 1.58
C GLN A 60 3.96 -1.08 2.79
N GLN A 61 4.51 0.14 2.72
CA GLN A 61 4.40 1.13 3.80
C GLN A 61 2.95 1.50 4.11
N VAL A 62 2.13 1.75 3.09
CA VAL A 62 0.69 2.04 3.25
C VAL A 62 -0.03 0.85 3.86
N THR A 63 0.32 -0.37 3.45
CA THR A 63 -0.26 -1.60 4.01
C THR A 63 0.10 -1.76 5.49
N ASP A 64 1.37 -1.57 5.84
CA ASP A 64 1.86 -1.71 7.21
C ASP A 64 1.21 -0.67 8.14
N GLU A 65 1.10 0.58 7.69
CA GLU A 65 0.41 1.64 8.44
C GLU A 65 -1.08 1.32 8.62
N ALA A 66 -1.75 0.85 7.57
CA ALA A 66 -3.15 0.45 7.66
C ALA A 66 -3.37 -0.72 8.64
N LEU A 67 -2.46 -1.70 8.66
CA LEU A 67 -2.49 -2.81 9.61
C LEU A 67 -2.23 -2.35 11.06
N PHE A 68 -1.33 -1.38 11.24
CA PHE A 68 -1.09 -0.78 12.54
C PHE A 68 -2.31 -0.03 13.06
N GLU A 69 -2.93 0.82 12.24
CA GLU A 69 -4.15 1.54 12.61
C GLU A 69 -5.34 0.60 12.85
N PHE A 70 -5.47 -0.48 12.06
CA PHE A 70 -6.44 -1.54 12.35
C PHE A 70 -6.21 -2.17 13.72
N SER A 71 -4.95 -2.47 14.06
CA SER A 71 -4.59 -3.03 15.36
C SER A 71 -4.91 -2.07 16.52
N ARG A 72 -4.62 -0.78 16.34
CA ARG A 72 -4.98 0.28 17.30
C ARG A 72 -6.49 0.39 17.49
N TRP A 73 -7.25 0.37 16.41
CA TRP A 73 -8.72 0.39 16.45
C TRP A 73 -9.30 -0.83 17.18
N MET A 74 -8.80 -2.03 16.91
CA MET A 74 -9.18 -3.26 17.60
C MET A 74 -8.91 -3.18 19.11
N ALA A 75 -7.74 -2.67 19.50
CA ALA A 75 -7.40 -2.46 20.91
C ALA A 75 -8.33 -1.43 21.58
N GLY A 76 -8.70 -0.37 20.87
CA GLY A 76 -9.69 0.60 21.33
C GLY A 76 -11.06 -0.03 21.59
N LEU A 77 -11.56 -0.85 20.65
CA LEU A 77 -12.80 -1.60 20.82
C LEU A 77 -12.74 -2.59 21.99
N ASP A 78 -11.60 -3.24 22.21
CA ASP A 78 -11.41 -4.13 23.37
C ASP A 78 -11.53 -3.36 24.69
N GLN A 79 -11.03 -2.12 24.75
CA GLN A 79 -11.20 -1.28 25.94
C GLN A 79 -12.66 -0.83 26.12
N MET A 80 -13.31 -0.40 25.04
CA MET A 80 -14.72 0.04 25.07
C MET A 80 -15.64 -1.10 25.51
N THR A 81 -15.45 -2.32 24.98
CA THR A 81 -16.23 -3.49 25.38
C THR A 81 -16.00 -3.86 26.83
N ARG A 82 -14.76 -3.81 27.34
CA ARG A 82 -14.46 -4.04 28.76
C ARG A 82 -15.18 -3.07 29.68
N VAL A 83 -15.18 -1.78 29.34
CA VAL A 83 -15.88 -0.76 30.15
C VAL A 83 -17.39 -0.98 30.10
N ALA A 84 -17.94 -1.26 28.92
CA ALA A 84 -19.37 -1.50 28.76
C ALA A 84 -19.85 -2.75 29.52
N TRP A 85 -19.07 -3.83 29.53
CA TRP A 85 -19.35 -5.00 30.37
C TRP A 85 -19.37 -4.66 31.86
N LYS A 86 -18.37 -3.90 32.35
CA LYS A 86 -18.35 -3.45 33.75
C LYS A 86 -19.59 -2.64 34.12
N MET A 87 -20.10 -1.81 33.21
CA MET A 87 -21.33 -1.04 33.43
C MET A 87 -22.58 -1.93 33.41
N ALA A 88 -22.64 -2.90 32.48
CA ALA A 88 -23.75 -3.84 32.39
C ALA A 88 -23.84 -4.76 33.62
N GLU A 89 -22.70 -5.14 34.19
CA GLU A 89 -22.60 -6.05 35.34
C GLU A 89 -22.63 -5.33 36.70
N ASN A 90 -22.56 -3.99 36.72
CA ASN A 90 -22.57 -3.23 37.96
C ASN A 90 -23.90 -3.43 38.72
N GLU A 91 -23.82 -3.91 39.95
CA GLU A 91 -24.97 -4.16 40.82
C GLU A 91 -25.76 -2.88 41.13
N ASN A 92 -25.09 -1.73 41.16
CA ASN A 92 -25.70 -0.43 41.45
C ASN A 92 -26.35 0.24 40.23
N SER A 93 -26.19 -0.33 39.03
CA SER A 93 -26.77 0.24 37.81
C SER A 93 -28.25 -0.15 37.66
N SER A 94 -29.05 0.82 37.24
CA SER A 94 -30.46 0.62 36.90
C SER A 94 -30.63 -0.29 35.68
N ALA A 95 -31.81 -0.90 35.53
CA ALA A 95 -32.12 -1.74 34.37
C ALA A 95 -31.93 -1.01 33.02
N ILE A 96 -32.22 0.30 32.97
CA ILE A 96 -32.03 1.12 31.75
C ILE A 96 -30.56 1.31 31.44
N GLU A 97 -29.73 1.59 32.44
CA GLU A 97 -28.27 1.74 32.25
C GLU A 97 -27.66 0.42 31.77
N LYS A 98 -28.06 -0.71 32.37
CA LYS A 98 -27.63 -2.04 31.93
C LYS A 98 -28.03 -2.31 30.48
N LEU A 99 -29.27 -2.02 30.11
CA LEU A 99 -29.75 -2.18 28.73
C LEU A 99 -28.93 -1.34 27.75
N ARG A 100 -28.66 -0.07 28.07
CA ARG A 100 -27.84 0.82 27.23
C ARG A 100 -26.40 0.31 27.07
N SER A 101 -25.81 -0.23 28.13
CA SER A 101 -24.49 -0.85 28.05
C SER A 101 -24.48 -2.08 27.14
N LEU A 102 -25.52 -2.90 27.19
CA LEU A 102 -25.68 -4.07 26.32
C LEU A 102 -25.94 -3.67 24.84
N GLU A 103 -26.72 -2.61 24.60
CA GLU A 103 -26.92 -2.06 23.25
C GLU A 103 -25.60 -1.56 22.65
N PHE A 104 -24.81 -0.84 23.43
CA PHE A 104 -23.49 -0.39 23.02
C PHE A 104 -22.53 -1.57 22.75
N LEU A 105 -22.56 -2.62 23.57
CA LEU A 105 -21.79 -3.85 23.33
C LEU A 105 -22.14 -4.51 21.99
N ARG A 106 -23.44 -4.63 21.68
CA ARG A 106 -23.91 -5.13 20.37
C ARG A 106 -23.32 -4.30 19.23
N ASP A 107 -23.30 -2.97 19.37
CA ASP A 107 -22.78 -2.08 18.34
C ASP A 107 -21.26 -2.23 18.17
N CYS A 108 -20.50 -2.40 19.27
CA CYS A 108 -19.07 -2.73 19.21
C CYS A 108 -18.82 -4.08 18.49
N TYR A 109 -19.60 -5.12 18.80
CA TYR A 109 -19.46 -6.43 18.15
C TYR A 109 -19.83 -6.37 16.66
N ASN A 110 -20.87 -5.62 16.30
CA ASN A 110 -21.24 -5.39 14.91
C ASN A 110 -20.14 -4.66 14.14
N ALA A 111 -19.55 -3.61 14.73
CA ALA A 111 -18.42 -2.90 14.12
C ALA A 111 -17.22 -3.83 13.90
N ARG A 112 -16.89 -4.66 14.89
CA ARG A 112 -15.84 -5.69 14.80
C ARG A 112 -16.09 -6.67 13.66
N LEU A 113 -17.33 -7.18 13.56
CA LEU A 113 -17.73 -8.14 12.54
C LEU A 113 -17.64 -7.54 11.13
N ARG A 114 -18.14 -6.31 10.94
CA ARG A 114 -18.08 -5.59 9.66
C ARG A 114 -16.65 -5.40 9.16
N MET A 115 -15.72 -5.07 10.06
CA MET A 115 -14.33 -4.86 9.68
C MET A 115 -13.58 -6.16 9.39
N LEU A 116 -13.92 -7.28 10.06
CA LEU A 116 -13.27 -8.57 9.85
C LEU A 116 -13.73 -9.30 8.60
N ILE A 117 -15.05 -9.32 8.36
CA ILE A 117 -15.65 -10.15 7.32
C ILE A 117 -15.88 -9.34 6.04
N GLY A 118 -15.88 -8.00 6.13
CA GLY A 118 -16.45 -7.14 5.10
C GLY A 118 -17.96 -7.35 5.01
N THR A 119 -18.72 -6.32 4.63
CA THR A 119 -20.07 -6.57 4.11
C THR A 119 -19.96 -6.59 2.58
N ASN A 120 -20.77 -7.44 1.93
CA ASN A 120 -20.75 -7.60 0.47
C ASN A 120 -21.06 -6.30 -0.31
N ASP A 121 -21.39 -5.19 0.37
CA ASP A 121 -21.71 -3.88 -0.22
C ASP A 121 -20.69 -2.76 0.10
N ASP A 122 -19.65 -3.00 0.91
CA ASP A 122 -18.72 -1.94 1.28
C ASP A 122 -17.50 -1.87 0.34
N SER A 123 -17.56 -0.94 -0.61
CA SER A 123 -16.43 -0.53 -1.46
C SER A 123 -15.21 -0.02 -0.69
N ASN A 124 -15.38 0.23 0.61
CA ASN A 124 -14.42 0.82 1.55
C ASN A 124 -13.89 -0.18 2.60
N SER A 125 -14.26 -1.47 2.51
CA SER A 125 -13.70 -2.47 3.42
C SER A 125 -12.21 -2.72 3.14
N ALA A 126 -11.44 -3.11 4.16
CA ALA A 126 -10.02 -3.47 3.98
C ALA A 126 -9.84 -4.61 2.97
N GLN A 127 -10.78 -5.57 2.92
CA GLN A 127 -10.78 -6.62 1.91
C GLN A 127 -11.03 -6.09 0.49
N SER A 128 -11.98 -5.15 0.31
CA SER A 128 -12.22 -4.48 -0.98
C SER A 128 -10.99 -3.69 -1.45
N HIS A 129 -10.29 -2.99 -0.56
CA HIS A 129 -9.07 -2.27 -0.90
C HIS A 129 -7.91 -3.21 -1.26
N VAL A 130 -7.72 -4.31 -0.51
CA VAL A 130 -6.73 -5.34 -0.83
C VAL A 130 -7.05 -6.04 -2.16
N PHE A 131 -8.32 -6.29 -2.45
CA PHE A 131 -8.78 -6.88 -3.71
C PHE A 131 -8.54 -5.94 -4.90
N LYS A 132 -8.88 -4.65 -4.78
CA LYS A 132 -8.63 -3.62 -5.81
C LYS A 132 -7.15 -3.43 -6.11
N MET A 133 -6.31 -3.33 -5.08
CA MET A 133 -4.85 -3.20 -5.25
C MET A 133 -4.23 -4.40 -6.00
N ARG A 134 -4.76 -5.61 -5.80
CA ARG A 134 -4.33 -6.82 -6.51
C ARG A 134 -4.82 -6.91 -7.96
N HIS A 135 -5.81 -6.12 -8.36
CA HIS A 135 -6.41 -6.21 -9.71
C HIS A 135 -6.09 -4.98 -10.59
N GLU A 136 -5.87 -3.80 -10.01
CA GLU A 136 -5.41 -2.59 -10.74
C GLU A 136 -3.93 -2.65 -11.15
N SER A 137 -3.19 -3.67 -10.73
CA SER A 137 -1.80 -3.90 -11.16
C SER A 137 -1.67 -4.38 -12.62
N TYR A 138 -2.78 -4.58 -13.35
CA TYR A 138 -2.81 -5.03 -14.74
C TYR A 138 -3.24 -3.97 -15.78
N VAL A 139 -3.66 -2.76 -15.37
CA VAL A 139 -4.19 -1.75 -16.31
C VAL A 139 -3.53 -0.39 -16.10
N TYR A 140 -2.29 -0.23 -16.58
CA TYR A 140 -1.74 1.09 -16.89
C TYR A 140 -0.59 0.97 -17.91
N GLU A 141 -0.92 0.88 -19.19
CA GLU A 141 -0.04 1.35 -20.27
C GLU A 141 -0.51 2.75 -20.66
N PRO A 142 0.20 3.82 -20.31
CA PRO A 142 -0.03 5.10 -20.94
C PRO A 142 0.55 5.04 -22.34
N ASP A 143 -0.31 4.95 -23.36
CA ASP A 143 0.04 5.17 -24.76
C ASP A 143 0.60 6.59 -24.91
N PHE A 144 1.92 6.72 -24.82
CA PHE A 144 2.62 7.96 -25.14
C PHE A 144 2.73 8.09 -26.67
N HIS A 145 1.64 8.49 -27.31
CA HIS A 145 1.71 9.07 -28.65
C HIS A 145 2.25 10.49 -28.57
N PHE A 146 3.59 10.62 -28.67
CA PHE A 146 4.22 11.92 -28.87
C PHE A 146 3.93 12.41 -30.31
N ARG A 147 2.92 13.28 -30.45
CA ARG A 147 2.67 14.03 -31.68
C ARG A 147 3.85 14.97 -31.90
N ARG A 148 4.73 14.65 -32.85
CA ARG A 148 5.69 15.62 -33.40
C ARG A 148 4.91 16.65 -34.21
N GLU A 149 4.66 17.82 -33.63
CA GLU A 149 4.41 19.00 -34.44
C GLU A 149 5.75 19.45 -35.02
N LYS A 150 5.88 19.30 -36.34
CA LYS A 150 6.96 19.88 -37.11
C LYS A 150 6.65 21.37 -37.28
N ASN A 151 7.57 22.23 -36.85
CA ASN A 151 7.85 23.52 -37.47
C ASN A 151 9.36 23.63 -37.62
#